data_AF-A0A538J072-F1
#
_entry.id   AF-A0A538J072-F1
#
_cell.length_a   1.000
_cell.length_b   1.000
_cell.length_c   1.000
_cell.angle_alpha   90.00
_cell.angle_beta   90.00
_cell.angle_gamma   90.00
#
_symmetry.space_group_name_H-M   'P 1'
#
loop_
_entity.id
_entity.type
_entity.pdbx_description
1 polymer ?
#
loop_
_entity_poly.entity_id
_entity_poly.type
_entity_poly.pdbx_seq_one_letter_code
_entity_poly.pdbx_strand_id
1 'polypeptide(L)'
;MTLKPSTSCDQEGVTLSLGAQVPANPVSSGASVRFDGAVAHVAAGTPAGTYTCTAAFTINGHPDSSLTTQVSVVVPGGSTSSTADVAVSSPDPNRVQVDLFYHCGGVYYPVAVGLTPDAVTDTTATFTTRFDSTNACGGGTLIAFANDGFTRSAGVETTPEGGSPALKPPNAAIYAPTSSVFEAGSFLAVYGVGKSPQTGQLPPGALHWTLTGGAGQIAQLDGPSGDIVLPRTLAPGDYTLTLTATDAVGTGTDSRPVTIVAPPSLTISHSPSGATTTSGSVTFTVSADSAIGLTSVACTLDSADVTLPPVSGTPYSATFTATGYG
;
A
#
# COMPACT_ATOMS: atom_id res chain seq x y z
N MET A 1 -3.32 47.85 -7.84
CA MET A 1 -4.24 47.24 -6.85
C MET A 1 -3.45 47.01 -5.57
N THR A 2 -4.10 47.07 -4.41
CA THR A 2 -3.47 46.82 -3.11
C THR A 2 -3.84 45.42 -2.65
N LEU A 3 -2.83 44.55 -2.53
CA LEU A 3 -3.01 43.21 -1.97
C LEU A 3 -2.71 43.26 -0.48
N LYS A 4 -3.62 42.78 0.37
CA LYS A 4 -3.35 42.66 1.81
C LYS A 4 -3.58 41.21 2.26
N PRO A 5 -2.54 40.52 2.76
CA PRO A 5 -2.68 39.19 3.31
C PRO A 5 -3.26 39.19 4.72
N SER A 6 -3.85 38.07 5.10
CA SER A 6 -4.22 37.70 6.47
C SER A 6 -3.95 36.22 6.66
N THR A 7 -3.38 35.84 7.80
CA THR A 7 -3.11 34.45 8.15
C THR A 7 -3.90 34.02 9.38
N SER A 8 -4.32 32.76 9.39
CA SER A 8 -4.91 32.09 10.55
C SER A 8 -4.49 30.63 10.56
N CYS A 9 -4.45 29.99 11.73
CA CYS A 9 -4.22 28.56 11.87
C CYS A 9 -5.31 27.96 12.74
N ASP A 10 -5.61 26.68 12.54
CA ASP A 10 -6.64 25.92 13.27
C ASP A 10 -6.22 25.48 14.68
N GLN A 11 -4.95 25.72 15.07
CA GLN A 11 -4.42 25.35 16.38
C GLN A 11 -3.74 26.51 17.11
N GLU A 12 -4.04 26.63 18.40
CA GLU A 12 -3.40 27.59 19.29
C GLU A 12 -1.91 27.24 19.47
N GLY A 13 -1.03 28.23 19.35
CA GLY A 13 0.42 28.02 19.38
C GLY A 13 1.05 27.67 18.03
N VAL A 14 0.26 27.57 16.94
CA VAL A 14 0.77 27.54 15.56
C VAL A 14 0.42 28.86 14.88
N THR A 15 1.41 29.51 14.26
CA THR A 15 1.18 30.75 13.51
C THR A 15 1.92 30.72 12.18
N LEU A 16 1.35 31.36 11.17
CA LEU A 16 1.96 31.53 9.85
C LEU A 16 2.29 33.00 9.64
N SER A 17 3.57 33.31 9.44
CA SER A 17 4.01 34.62 8.99
C SER A 17 4.33 34.55 7.50
N LEU A 18 3.75 35.47 6.71
CA LEU A 18 4.16 35.67 5.33
C LEU A 18 5.31 36.69 5.33
N GLY A 19 6.39 36.37 4.61
CA GLY A 19 7.50 37.31 4.47
C GLY A 19 7.20 38.44 3.50
N ALA A 20 8.23 39.07 2.94
CA ALA A 20 8.05 40.26 2.11
C ALA A 20 7.32 39.93 0.79
N GLN A 21 6.32 40.76 0.45
CA GLN A 21 5.61 40.68 -0.83
C GLN A 21 6.49 41.20 -1.96
N VAL A 22 6.60 40.44 -3.06
CA VAL A 22 7.32 40.84 -4.28
C VAL A 22 6.44 40.57 -5.51
N PRO A 23 6.14 41.59 -6.34
CA PRO A 23 6.46 43.00 -6.16
C PRO A 23 5.65 43.63 -5.00
N ALA A 24 6.22 44.67 -4.39
CA ALA A 24 5.53 45.44 -3.36
C ALA A 24 4.29 46.14 -3.94
N ASN A 25 3.32 46.45 -3.08
CA ASN A 25 2.16 47.23 -3.49
C ASN A 25 2.56 48.65 -3.95
N PRO A 26 1.83 49.25 -4.91
CA PRO A 26 0.68 48.68 -5.63
C PRO A 26 1.09 47.72 -6.75
N VAL A 27 0.32 46.64 -6.93
CA VAL A 27 0.55 45.64 -7.98
C VAL A 27 -0.28 45.90 -9.23
N SER A 28 0.30 45.64 -10.42
CA SER A 28 -0.40 45.77 -11.71
C SER A 28 -1.40 44.64 -11.93
N SER A 29 -2.44 44.91 -12.72
CA SER A 29 -3.39 43.86 -13.14
C SER A 29 -2.65 42.76 -13.92
N GLY A 30 -2.95 41.49 -13.61
CA GLY A 30 -2.29 40.32 -14.21
C GLY A 30 -0.87 40.04 -13.69
N ALA A 31 -0.38 40.79 -12.70
CA ALA A 31 0.92 40.51 -12.09
C ALA A 31 0.88 39.23 -11.22
N SER A 32 1.95 38.43 -11.28
CA SER A 32 2.19 37.36 -10.30
C SER A 32 2.87 37.96 -9.07
N VAL A 33 2.39 37.58 -7.88
CA VAL A 33 2.91 38.05 -6.59
C VAL A 33 3.41 36.85 -5.79
N ARG A 34 4.58 36.99 -5.17
CA ARG A 34 5.13 35.99 -4.24
C ARG A 34 5.41 36.60 -2.88
N PHE A 35 5.40 35.77 -1.84
CA PHE A 35 5.82 36.14 -0.49
C PHE A 35 7.08 35.36 -0.15
N ASP A 36 8.22 36.04 -0.15
CA ASP A 36 9.52 35.40 0.09
C ASP A 36 9.74 35.21 1.60
N GLY A 37 10.07 33.99 2.03
CA GLY A 37 10.38 33.69 3.44
C GLY A 37 9.15 33.54 4.34
N ALA A 38 8.11 32.84 3.87
CA ALA A 38 7.02 32.45 4.76
C ALA A 38 7.52 31.46 5.82
N VAL A 39 7.20 31.71 7.09
CA VAL A 39 7.64 30.90 8.23
C VAL A 39 6.45 30.48 9.07
N ALA A 40 6.34 29.18 9.33
CA ALA A 40 5.46 28.67 10.37
C ALA A 40 6.19 28.67 11.72
N HIS A 41 5.62 29.30 12.72
CA HIS A 41 6.12 29.27 14.09
C HIS A 41 5.26 28.34 14.94
N VAL A 42 5.92 27.46 15.69
CA VAL A 42 5.30 26.52 16.61
C VAL A 42 5.80 26.86 18.02
N ALA A 43 4.88 27.19 18.92
CA ALA A 43 5.18 27.47 20.31
C ALA A 43 5.67 26.20 21.02
N ALA A 44 6.51 26.37 22.05
CA ALA A 44 6.89 25.25 22.91
C ALA A 44 5.64 24.70 23.62
N GLY A 45 5.45 23.37 23.59
CA GLY A 45 4.30 22.71 24.20
C GLY A 45 3.09 22.53 23.27
N THR A 46 3.15 22.98 22.01
CA THR A 46 2.11 22.66 21.02
C THR A 46 2.00 21.14 20.85
N PRO A 47 0.80 20.54 20.94
CA PRO A 47 0.62 19.10 20.76
C PRO A 47 1.10 18.60 19.40
N ALA A 48 1.44 17.31 19.34
CA ALA A 48 1.76 16.65 18.09
C ALA A 48 0.52 16.59 17.18
N GLY A 49 0.70 16.84 15.88
CA GLY A 49 -0.40 16.78 14.92
C GLY A 49 -0.10 17.46 13.60
N THR A 50 -1.04 17.35 12.67
CA THR A 50 -1.05 18.11 11.41
C THR A 50 -2.09 19.20 11.53
N TYR A 51 -1.65 20.44 11.36
CA TYR A 51 -2.46 21.64 11.50
C TYR A 51 -2.55 22.38 10.17
N THR A 52 -3.64 23.08 9.95
CA THR A 52 -3.89 23.84 8.72
C THR A 52 -3.79 25.33 9.00
N CYS A 53 -2.83 25.98 8.36
CA CYS A 53 -2.75 27.43 8.30
C CYS A 53 -3.31 27.94 6.97
N THR A 54 -4.18 28.94 7.03
CA THR A 54 -4.79 29.59 5.87
C THR A 54 -4.16 30.95 5.65
N ALA A 55 -3.69 31.21 4.43
CA ALA A 55 -3.33 32.53 3.94
C ALA A 55 -4.43 33.03 3.00
N ALA A 56 -5.21 34.02 3.45
CA ALA A 56 -6.26 34.67 2.68
C ALA A 56 -5.82 36.07 2.24
N PHE A 57 -6.35 36.56 1.12
CA PHE A 57 -5.96 37.84 0.55
C PHE A 57 -7.17 38.72 0.24
N THR A 58 -6.97 40.03 0.39
CA THR A 58 -7.92 41.05 -0.09
C THR A 58 -7.30 41.88 -1.20
N ILE A 59 -8.08 42.18 -2.24
CA ILE A 59 -7.71 43.09 -3.33
C ILE A 59 -8.51 44.39 -3.13
N ASN A 60 -7.80 45.50 -2.91
CA ASN A 60 -8.41 46.80 -2.60
C ASN A 60 -9.44 46.74 -1.46
N GLY A 61 -9.23 45.86 -0.47
CA GLY A 61 -10.11 45.69 0.68
C GLY A 61 -11.23 44.66 0.51
N HIS A 62 -11.39 44.06 -0.66
CA HIS A 62 -12.37 43.00 -0.89
C HIS A 62 -11.71 41.61 -0.81
N PRO A 63 -12.23 40.67 0.00
CA PRO A 63 -11.73 39.29 0.04
C PRO A 63 -11.83 38.60 -1.31
N ASP A 64 -10.79 37.84 -1.66
CA ASP A 64 -10.79 36.97 -2.84
C ASP A 64 -10.47 35.54 -2.42
N SER A 65 -11.50 34.69 -2.44
CA SER A 65 -11.39 33.28 -2.05
C SER A 65 -10.56 32.46 -3.03
N SER A 66 -10.45 32.89 -4.30
CA SER A 66 -9.64 32.19 -5.30
C SER A 66 -8.14 32.28 -5.05
N LEU A 67 -7.71 33.27 -4.27
CA LEU A 67 -6.31 33.45 -3.85
C LEU A 67 -6.00 32.79 -2.51
N THR A 68 -7.00 32.23 -1.83
CA THR A 68 -6.80 31.63 -0.51
C THR A 68 -6.01 30.33 -0.64
N THR A 69 -4.91 30.24 0.10
CA THR A 69 -4.02 29.07 0.10
C THR A 69 -3.98 28.45 1.47
N GLN A 70 -4.04 27.12 1.53
CA GLN A 70 -3.85 26.36 2.76
C GLN A 70 -2.45 25.74 2.79
N VAL A 71 -1.82 25.79 3.96
CA VAL A 71 -0.51 25.22 4.24
C VAL A 71 -0.67 24.26 5.41
N SER A 72 -0.28 23.00 5.21
CA SER A 72 -0.20 22.03 6.29
C SER A 72 1.11 22.20 7.06
N VAL A 73 1.00 22.41 8.37
CA VAL A 73 2.12 22.45 9.31
C VAL A 73 2.08 21.17 10.13
N VAL A 74 3.12 20.36 10.02
CA VAL A 74 3.27 19.15 10.83
C VAL A 74 4.09 19.51 12.06
N VAL A 75 3.49 19.38 13.24
CA VAL A 75 4.22 19.41 14.51
C VAL A 75 4.58 17.96 14.83
N PRO A 76 5.84 17.56 14.63
CA PRO A 76 6.26 16.21 14.96
C PRO A 76 6.09 16.03 16.47
N GLY A 77 5.50 14.92 16.88
CA GLY A 77 5.58 14.52 18.29
C GLY A 77 7.05 14.43 18.68
N GLY A 78 7.35 14.70 19.95
CA GLY A 78 8.58 14.15 20.52
C GLY A 78 8.64 12.67 20.15
N SER A 79 9.80 12.18 19.74
CA SER A 79 9.98 10.75 19.51
C SER A 79 9.34 10.00 20.67
N THR A 80 8.52 9.00 20.38
CA THR A 80 7.92 8.08 21.35
C THR A 80 9.02 7.24 21.99
N SER A 81 9.91 7.92 22.72
CA SER A 81 11.04 7.36 23.43
C SER A 81 10.49 6.80 24.73
N SER A 82 10.31 5.49 24.77
CA SER A 82 10.15 4.76 26.02
C SER A 82 11.52 4.53 26.63
N THR A 83 11.56 4.50 27.96
CA THR A 83 12.75 4.20 28.74
C THR A 83 12.61 2.82 29.38
N ALA A 84 13.66 2.01 29.39
CA ALA A 84 13.68 0.75 30.12
C ALA A 84 14.86 0.74 31.08
N ASP A 85 14.56 0.46 32.35
CA ASP A 85 15.53 0.33 33.42
C ASP A 85 15.70 -1.15 33.78
N VAL A 86 16.96 -1.58 33.92
CA VAL A 86 17.34 -2.95 34.26
C VAL A 86 18.42 -2.89 35.34
N ALA A 87 18.25 -3.70 36.38
CA ALA A 87 19.26 -3.92 37.40
C ALA A 87 19.69 -5.38 37.38
N VAL A 88 21.00 -5.63 37.30
CA VAL A 88 21.58 -6.98 37.29
C VAL A 88 22.54 -7.12 38.46
N SER A 89 22.32 -8.13 39.29
CA SER A 89 23.27 -8.51 40.33
C SER A 89 24.31 -9.49 39.78
N SER A 90 25.58 -9.19 39.99
CA SER A 90 26.71 -10.02 39.57
C SER A 90 27.90 -9.83 40.52
N PRO A 91 28.73 -10.86 40.74
CA PRO A 91 30.02 -10.71 41.41
C PRO A 91 30.99 -9.79 40.65
N ASP A 92 30.85 -9.68 39.33
CA ASP A 92 31.67 -8.84 38.45
C ASP A 92 30.78 -7.86 37.65
N PRO A 93 30.12 -6.90 38.29
CA PRO A 93 29.07 -6.08 37.67
C PRO A 93 29.60 -5.19 36.52
N ASN A 94 30.89 -4.83 36.53
CA ASN A 94 31.53 -4.06 35.46
C ASN A 94 31.67 -4.81 34.12
N ARG A 95 31.50 -6.14 34.12
CA ARG A 95 31.70 -6.98 32.92
C ARG A 95 30.40 -7.54 32.36
N VAL A 96 29.27 -7.27 33.02
CA VAL A 96 27.95 -7.69 32.55
C VAL A 96 27.48 -6.76 31.45
N GLN A 97 26.92 -7.36 30.39
CA GLN A 97 26.15 -6.68 29.36
C GLN A 97 24.69 -7.09 29.42
N VAL A 98 23.80 -6.21 28.95
CA VAL A 98 22.37 -6.51 28.82
C VAL A 98 21.95 -6.46 27.35
N ASP A 99 21.26 -7.50 26.91
CA ASP A 99 20.50 -7.49 25.67
C ASP A 99 19.01 -7.36 25.98
N LEU A 100 18.34 -6.48 25.26
CA LEU A 100 16.93 -6.14 25.42
C LEU A 100 16.16 -6.56 24.17
N PHE A 101 15.11 -7.37 24.36
CA PHE A 101 14.29 -7.88 23.27
C PHE A 101 12.80 -7.69 23.57
N TYR A 102 12.00 -7.40 22.56
CA TYR A 102 10.56 -7.64 22.62
C TYR A 102 10.26 -9.10 22.30
N HIS A 103 9.53 -9.77 23.17
CA HIS A 103 8.98 -11.09 22.93
C HIS A 103 7.53 -10.95 22.43
N CYS A 104 7.30 -11.42 21.21
CA CYS A 104 6.06 -11.22 20.45
C CYS A 104 5.66 -12.54 19.80
N GLY A 105 4.53 -13.12 20.21
CA GLY A 105 4.01 -14.34 19.57
C GLY A 105 5.02 -15.50 19.44
N GLY A 106 5.97 -15.62 20.39
CA GLY A 106 7.01 -16.66 20.37
C GLY A 106 8.33 -16.26 19.67
N VAL A 107 8.44 -15.03 19.17
CA VAL A 107 9.63 -14.51 18.49
C VAL A 107 10.25 -13.37 19.29
N TYR A 108 11.58 -13.33 19.35
CA TYR A 108 12.34 -12.25 19.97
C TYR A 108 12.80 -11.24 18.92
N TYR A 109 12.46 -9.97 19.11
CA TYR A 109 12.87 -8.84 18.27
C TYR A 109 13.86 -7.96 19.05
N PRO A 110 15.08 -7.72 18.53
CA PRO A 110 16.07 -6.93 19.24
C PRO A 110 15.63 -5.48 19.38
N VAL A 111 15.77 -4.93 20.58
CA VAL A 111 15.59 -3.51 20.89
C VAL A 111 16.94 -2.83 21.03
N ALA A 112 17.79 -3.40 21.90
CA ALA A 112 19.16 -2.98 22.10
C ALA A 112 19.99 -4.20 22.49
N VAL A 113 21.24 -4.29 22.05
CA VAL A 113 22.13 -5.44 22.34
C VAL A 113 23.46 -4.93 22.85
N GLY A 114 24.07 -5.66 23.77
CA GLY A 114 25.37 -5.33 24.35
C GLY A 114 25.39 -4.04 25.16
N LEU A 115 24.28 -3.69 25.84
CA LEU A 115 24.24 -2.52 26.72
C LEU A 115 25.30 -2.66 27.81
N THR A 116 26.13 -1.62 27.95
CA THR A 116 27.09 -1.52 29.05
C THR A 116 26.45 -0.85 30.26
N PRO A 117 26.92 -1.13 31.49
CA PRO A 117 26.36 -0.50 32.69
C PRO A 117 26.47 1.03 32.65
N ASP A 118 25.39 1.74 32.99
CA ASP A 118 25.40 3.20 33.19
C ASP A 118 25.96 3.55 34.58
N ALA A 119 25.68 2.69 35.56
CA ALA A 119 26.24 2.80 36.90
C ALA A 119 26.46 1.40 37.50
N VAL A 120 27.45 1.32 38.39
CA VAL A 120 27.85 0.10 39.07
C VAL A 120 28.02 0.40 40.56
N THR A 121 27.45 -0.47 41.39
CA THR A 121 27.72 -0.58 42.84
C THR A 121 28.48 -1.88 43.10
N ASP A 122 28.78 -2.19 44.36
CA ASP A 122 29.59 -3.36 44.75
C ASP A 122 29.18 -4.67 44.06
N THR A 123 27.87 -4.91 43.88
CA THR A 123 27.34 -6.15 43.28
C THR A 123 26.26 -5.94 42.22
N THR A 124 25.93 -4.69 41.87
CA THR A 124 24.80 -4.41 40.96
C THR A 124 25.21 -3.44 39.88
N ALA A 125 24.94 -3.83 38.62
CA ALA A 125 25.02 -2.97 37.44
C ALA A 125 23.61 -2.51 37.05
N THR A 126 23.44 -1.23 36.76
CA THR A 126 22.19 -0.64 36.27
C THR A 126 22.34 -0.16 34.84
N PHE A 127 21.27 -0.33 34.06
CA PHE A 127 21.21 -0.01 32.64
C PHE A 127 19.90 0.74 32.38
N THR A 128 19.98 1.82 31.63
CA THR A 128 18.87 2.66 31.19
C THR A 128 19.02 2.86 29.69
N THR A 129 18.04 2.42 28.92
CA THR A 129 18.05 2.60 27.46
C THR A 129 16.78 3.28 26.98
N ARG A 130 16.93 4.16 25.99
CA ARG A 130 15.83 4.80 25.28
C ARG A 130 15.60 4.08 23.96
N PHE A 131 14.34 3.80 23.66
CA PHE A 131 13.97 3.14 22.42
C PHE A 131 12.59 3.61 21.96
N ASP A 132 12.28 3.38 20.68
CA ASP A 132 10.97 3.71 20.12
C ASP A 132 9.99 2.55 20.26
N SER A 133 9.07 2.66 21.22
CA SER A 133 8.05 1.63 21.47
C SER A 133 7.03 1.50 20.34
N THR A 134 6.94 2.47 19.43
CA THR A 134 6.07 2.36 18.24
C THR A 134 6.61 1.39 17.21
N ASN A 135 7.87 0.94 17.30
CA ASN A 135 8.40 -0.13 16.46
C ASN A 135 8.18 -1.54 17.05
N ALA A 136 7.75 -1.64 18.30
CA ALA A 136 7.50 -2.91 18.96
C ALA A 136 6.29 -3.66 18.36
N CYS A 137 6.18 -4.96 18.58
CA CYS A 137 4.89 -5.63 18.41
C CYS A 137 3.88 -5.04 19.41
N GLY A 138 2.59 -5.02 19.05
CA GLY A 138 1.59 -4.61 20.03
C GLY A 138 1.41 -5.67 21.11
N GLY A 139 1.26 -5.25 22.37
CA GLY A 139 1.11 -6.14 23.51
C GLY A 139 2.35 -6.97 23.85
N GLY A 140 3.50 -6.69 23.24
CA GLY A 140 4.74 -7.40 23.50
C GLY A 140 5.27 -7.20 24.91
N THR A 141 6.00 -8.21 25.39
CA THR A 141 6.73 -8.09 26.66
C THR A 141 8.19 -7.79 26.38
N LEU A 142 8.74 -6.80 27.08
CA LEU A 142 10.15 -6.45 26.99
C LEU A 142 10.94 -7.33 27.96
N ILE A 143 11.96 -8.03 27.46
CA ILE A 143 12.74 -9.01 28.22
C ILE A 143 14.21 -8.63 28.15
N ALA A 144 14.83 -8.50 29.32
CA ALA A 144 16.25 -8.21 29.49
C ALA A 144 17.03 -9.50 29.78
N PHE A 145 18.07 -9.76 29.01
CA PHE A 145 19.00 -10.87 29.23
C PHE A 145 20.36 -10.34 29.63
N ALA A 146 20.86 -10.78 30.77
CA ALA A 146 22.21 -10.47 31.20
C ALA A 146 23.21 -11.47 30.60
N ASN A 147 24.38 -10.99 30.21
CA ASN A 147 25.46 -11.78 29.64
C ASN A 147 26.80 -11.34 30.23
N ASP A 148 27.62 -12.27 30.69
CA ASP A 148 28.96 -12.02 31.24
C ASP A 148 30.10 -12.37 30.27
N GLY A 149 29.76 -12.66 29.01
CA GLY A 149 30.66 -13.10 27.95
C GLY A 149 30.81 -14.63 27.85
N PHE A 150 30.28 -15.39 28.80
CA PHE A 150 30.30 -16.86 28.80
C PHE A 150 28.90 -17.46 28.94
N THR A 151 28.08 -16.89 29.83
CA THR A 151 26.75 -17.36 30.15
C THR A 151 25.72 -16.26 29.94
N ARG A 152 24.49 -16.67 29.59
CA ARG A 152 23.34 -15.78 29.43
C ARG A 152 22.28 -16.16 30.46
N SER A 153 21.68 -15.16 31.10
CA SER A 153 20.57 -15.37 32.05
C SER A 153 19.32 -15.90 31.33
N ALA A 154 18.35 -16.39 32.11
CA ALA A 154 17.06 -16.87 31.59
C ALA A 154 16.16 -15.76 30.99
N GLY A 155 16.55 -14.49 31.13
CA GLY A 155 15.72 -13.34 30.78
C GLY A 155 14.80 -12.94 31.93
N VAL A 156 14.63 -11.63 32.13
CA VAL A 156 13.69 -11.07 33.10
C VAL A 156 12.81 -10.05 32.38
N GLU A 157 11.50 -10.12 32.61
CA GLU A 157 10.58 -9.11 32.09
C GLU A 157 10.89 -7.75 32.73
N THR A 158 10.98 -6.72 31.91
CA THR A 158 11.09 -5.34 32.35
C THR A 158 9.93 -4.57 31.75
N THR A 159 9.32 -3.68 32.53
CA THR A 159 8.23 -2.84 32.07
C THR A 159 8.80 -1.53 31.56
N PRO A 160 8.66 -1.21 30.27
CA PRO A 160 9.09 0.09 29.79
C PRO A 160 8.19 1.21 30.30
N GLU A 161 8.75 2.41 30.38
CA GLU A 161 8.00 3.63 30.64
C GLU A 161 6.89 3.80 29.59
N GLY A 162 5.66 4.02 30.08
CA GLY A 162 4.45 4.02 29.24
C GLY A 162 3.74 2.65 29.16
N GLY A 163 4.31 1.60 29.76
CA GLY A 163 3.70 0.27 29.81
C GLY A 163 3.95 -0.56 28.56
N SER A 164 3.22 -1.67 28.42
CA SER A 164 3.30 -2.53 27.23
C SER A 164 2.95 -1.74 25.96
N PRO A 165 3.60 -2.03 24.82
CA PRO A 165 3.29 -1.39 23.56
C PRO A 165 1.81 -1.53 23.20
N ALA A 166 1.22 -0.46 22.68
CA ALA A 166 -0.18 -0.47 22.24
C ALA A 166 -0.45 -1.55 21.18
N LEU A 167 -1.64 -2.16 21.24
CA LEU A 167 -2.09 -3.08 20.21
C LEU A 167 -2.17 -2.37 18.85
N LYS A 168 -1.88 -3.11 17.79
CA LYS A 168 -1.79 -2.61 16.41
C LYS A 168 -2.66 -3.47 15.50
N PRO A 169 -3.34 -2.87 14.51
CA PRO A 169 -4.08 -3.65 13.52
C PRO A 169 -3.13 -4.56 12.72
N PRO A 170 -3.67 -5.59 12.05
CA PRO A 170 -2.87 -6.46 11.22
C PRO A 170 -2.43 -5.75 9.93
N ASN A 171 -1.43 -6.32 9.26
CA ASN A 171 -0.98 -5.90 7.94
C ASN A 171 -1.37 -6.98 6.92
N ALA A 172 -1.97 -6.58 5.81
CA ALA A 172 -2.20 -7.44 4.65
C ALA A 172 -1.08 -7.26 3.62
N ALA A 173 -0.81 -8.29 2.83
CA ALA A 173 0.13 -8.23 1.71
C ALA A 173 -0.33 -9.14 0.56
N ILE A 174 -0.41 -8.57 -0.64
CA ILE A 174 -0.76 -9.27 -1.88
C ILE A 174 0.52 -9.71 -2.60
N TYR A 175 0.64 -11.01 -2.89
CA TYR A 175 1.75 -11.59 -3.65
C TYR A 175 1.37 -11.96 -5.09
N ALA A 176 0.10 -12.33 -5.32
CA ALA A 176 -0.47 -12.54 -6.64
C ALA A 176 -1.82 -11.83 -6.75
N PRO A 177 -2.17 -11.27 -7.93
CA PRO A 177 -1.50 -11.47 -9.21
C PRO A 177 -0.19 -10.68 -9.38
N THR A 178 0.69 -11.17 -10.25
CA THR A 178 1.87 -10.44 -10.73
C THR A 178 1.57 -9.64 -12.01
N SER A 179 0.59 -10.05 -12.81
CA SER A 179 0.02 -9.25 -13.91
C SER A 179 -0.98 -8.23 -13.37
N SER A 180 -1.08 -7.09 -14.05
CA SER A 180 -2.12 -6.09 -13.81
C SER A 180 -3.20 -6.05 -14.89
N VAL A 181 -3.06 -6.81 -15.99
CA VAL A 181 -4.00 -6.79 -17.13
C VAL A 181 -4.59 -8.18 -17.35
N PHE A 182 -5.92 -8.25 -17.49
CA PHE A 182 -6.67 -9.49 -17.66
C PHE A 182 -7.83 -9.31 -18.64
N GLU A 183 -8.19 -10.36 -19.37
CA GLU A 183 -9.37 -10.36 -20.23
C GLU A 183 -10.65 -10.66 -19.45
N ALA A 184 -11.75 -10.00 -19.81
CA ALA A 184 -13.06 -10.45 -19.38
C ALA A 184 -13.31 -11.90 -19.86
N GLY A 185 -13.88 -12.75 -19.01
CA GLY A 185 -14.04 -14.19 -19.27
C GLY A 185 -12.89 -15.08 -18.80
N SER A 186 -11.85 -14.50 -18.21
CA SER A 186 -10.70 -15.24 -17.65
C SER A 186 -10.82 -15.41 -16.12
N PHE A 187 -9.73 -15.85 -15.49
CA PHE A 187 -9.61 -15.99 -14.04
C PHE A 187 -8.48 -15.12 -13.52
N LEU A 188 -8.74 -14.49 -12.38
CA LEU A 188 -7.77 -13.72 -11.62
C LEU A 188 -7.33 -14.56 -10.41
N ALA A 189 -6.19 -15.23 -10.54
CA ALA A 189 -5.60 -15.99 -9.44
C ALA A 189 -4.99 -15.05 -8.40
N VAL A 190 -5.41 -15.19 -7.14
CA VAL A 190 -4.98 -14.35 -6.03
C VAL A 190 -4.22 -15.16 -5.00
N TYR A 191 -3.22 -14.54 -4.38
CA TYR A 191 -2.53 -15.08 -3.21
C TYR A 191 -1.98 -13.93 -2.36
N GLY A 192 -2.13 -14.06 -1.05
CA GLY A 192 -1.70 -13.06 -0.09
C GLY A 192 -1.76 -13.57 1.34
N VAL A 193 -1.24 -12.76 2.25
CA VAL A 193 -1.12 -13.08 3.67
C VAL A 193 -1.54 -11.91 4.54
N GLY A 194 -2.00 -12.22 5.75
CA GLY A 194 -2.19 -11.25 6.82
C GLY A 194 -1.26 -11.57 7.98
N LYS A 195 -0.62 -10.55 8.56
CA LYS A 195 0.19 -10.66 9.77
C LYS A 195 -0.29 -9.69 10.83
N SER A 196 -0.65 -10.24 11.99
CA SER A 196 -0.90 -9.51 13.21
C SER A 196 0.43 -9.26 13.94
N PRO A 197 0.75 -8.03 14.35
CA PRO A 197 1.92 -7.77 15.18
C PRO A 197 1.89 -8.53 16.52
N GLN A 198 0.72 -8.91 17.02
CA GLN A 198 0.54 -9.59 18.30
C GLN A 198 0.73 -11.11 18.17
N THR A 199 0.12 -11.69 17.13
CA THR A 199 -0.08 -13.14 17.02
C THR A 199 0.66 -13.77 15.84
N GLY A 200 1.32 -12.97 15.01
CA GLY A 200 2.04 -13.43 13.83
C GLY A 200 1.12 -13.65 12.64
N GLN A 201 1.30 -14.75 11.90
CA GLN A 201 0.52 -15.04 10.69
C GLN A 201 -0.95 -15.32 11.03
N LEU A 202 -1.86 -14.65 10.33
CA LEU A 202 -3.30 -14.84 10.52
C LEU A 202 -3.81 -16.11 9.82
N PRO A 203 -4.86 -16.76 10.39
CA PRO A 203 -5.48 -17.93 9.80
C PRO A 203 -6.26 -17.60 8.51
N PRO A 204 -6.55 -18.59 7.64
CA PRO A 204 -7.31 -18.37 6.40
C PRO A 204 -8.63 -17.61 6.58
N GLY A 205 -9.40 -17.92 7.63
CA GLY A 205 -10.69 -17.28 7.90
C GLY A 205 -10.62 -15.80 8.30
N ALA A 206 -9.41 -15.26 8.49
CA ALA A 206 -9.19 -13.84 8.76
C ALA A 206 -8.91 -13.02 7.47
N LEU A 207 -8.86 -13.68 6.30
CA LEU A 207 -8.49 -13.07 5.03
C LEU A 207 -9.68 -13.02 4.08
N HIS A 208 -9.94 -11.84 3.53
CA HIS A 208 -11.05 -11.60 2.61
C HIS A 208 -10.59 -10.75 1.43
N TRP A 209 -10.88 -11.22 0.22
CA TRP A 209 -10.59 -10.54 -1.04
C TRP A 209 -11.85 -9.89 -1.59
N THR A 210 -11.70 -8.69 -2.14
CA THR A 210 -12.74 -8.04 -2.95
C THR A 210 -12.14 -7.51 -4.24
N LEU A 211 -12.89 -7.62 -5.34
CA LEU A 211 -12.62 -6.92 -6.59
C LEU A 211 -13.72 -5.88 -6.79
N THR A 212 -13.35 -4.62 -6.86
CA THR A 212 -14.29 -3.49 -7.01
C THR A 212 -14.02 -2.74 -8.30
N GLY A 213 -15.07 -2.23 -8.94
CA GLY A 213 -15.00 -1.33 -10.09
C GLY A 213 -15.94 -0.15 -9.92
N GLY A 214 -16.11 0.67 -10.96
CA GLY A 214 -16.99 1.86 -10.92
C GLY A 214 -18.46 1.56 -10.57
N ALA A 215 -18.91 0.31 -10.75
CA ALA A 215 -20.26 -0.15 -10.38
C ALA A 215 -20.36 -0.76 -8.97
N GLY A 216 -19.27 -0.77 -8.19
CA GLY A 216 -19.20 -1.37 -6.86
C GLY A 216 -18.45 -2.71 -6.84
N GLN A 217 -18.76 -3.57 -5.87
CA GLN A 217 -18.13 -4.88 -5.70
C GLN A 217 -18.59 -5.84 -6.80
N ILE A 218 -17.63 -6.45 -7.48
CA ILE A 218 -17.82 -7.38 -8.60
C ILE A 218 -17.70 -8.83 -8.12
N ALA A 219 -16.71 -9.10 -7.26
CA ALA A 219 -16.42 -10.43 -6.75
C ALA A 219 -15.80 -10.36 -5.36
N GLN A 220 -15.88 -11.48 -4.64
CA GLN A 220 -15.24 -11.69 -3.35
C GLN A 220 -14.81 -13.14 -3.19
N LEU A 221 -13.83 -13.35 -2.33
CA LEU A 221 -13.27 -14.67 -2.00
C LEU A 221 -12.68 -14.64 -0.59
N ASP A 222 -12.90 -15.69 0.19
CA ASP A 222 -12.27 -15.86 1.50
C ASP A 222 -11.01 -16.74 1.41
N GLY A 223 -10.06 -16.51 2.33
CA GLY A 223 -8.85 -17.31 2.43
C GLY A 223 -7.60 -16.67 1.81
N PRO A 224 -6.45 -17.34 1.93
CA PRO A 224 -5.17 -16.80 1.48
C PRO A 224 -5.01 -16.79 -0.04
N SER A 225 -5.76 -17.63 -0.76
CA SER A 225 -5.64 -17.79 -2.22
C SER A 225 -6.92 -18.32 -2.85
N GLY A 226 -7.06 -18.10 -4.15
CA GLY A 226 -8.03 -18.76 -5.02
C GLY A 226 -8.19 -18.03 -6.34
N ASP A 227 -9.20 -18.41 -7.12
CA ASP A 227 -9.46 -17.84 -8.43
C ASP A 227 -10.74 -17.00 -8.41
N ILE A 228 -10.60 -15.71 -8.71
CA ILE A 228 -11.74 -14.82 -8.95
C ILE A 228 -12.13 -14.95 -10.42
N VAL A 229 -13.35 -15.42 -10.68
CA VAL A 229 -13.89 -15.52 -12.04
C VAL A 229 -14.23 -14.13 -12.56
N LEU A 230 -13.69 -13.75 -13.72
CA LEU A 230 -14.02 -12.51 -14.41
C LEU A 230 -15.08 -12.81 -15.47
N PRO A 231 -16.35 -12.39 -15.31
CA PRO A 231 -17.38 -12.70 -16.29
C PRO A 231 -17.06 -12.14 -17.69
N ARG A 232 -17.44 -12.84 -18.77
CA ARG A 232 -17.28 -12.33 -20.15
C ARG A 232 -18.04 -11.02 -20.40
N THR A 233 -19.08 -10.76 -19.60
CA THR A 233 -19.90 -9.53 -19.65
C THR A 233 -19.30 -8.38 -18.84
N LEU A 234 -18.17 -8.60 -18.16
CA LEU A 234 -17.50 -7.56 -17.38
C LEU A 234 -16.99 -6.48 -18.33
N ALA A 235 -17.35 -5.22 -18.04
CA ALA A 235 -16.95 -4.11 -18.89
C ALA A 235 -15.43 -3.90 -18.82
N PRO A 236 -14.75 -3.68 -19.96
CA PRO A 236 -13.36 -3.25 -19.94
C PRO A 236 -13.19 -1.96 -19.14
N GLY A 237 -12.09 -1.84 -18.40
CA GLY A 237 -11.79 -0.68 -17.57
C GLY A 237 -10.92 -1.02 -16.36
N ASP A 238 -10.79 -0.06 -15.46
CA ASP A 238 -9.96 -0.19 -14.26
C ASP A 238 -10.77 -0.64 -13.04
N TYR A 239 -10.17 -1.55 -12.29
CA TYR A 239 -10.70 -2.19 -11.10
C TYR A 239 -9.63 -2.20 -10.00
N THR A 240 -10.06 -2.41 -8.76
CA THR A 240 -9.19 -2.50 -7.59
C THR A 240 -9.40 -3.84 -6.92
N LEU A 241 -8.33 -4.65 -6.86
CA LEU A 241 -8.27 -5.85 -6.03
C LEU A 241 -7.81 -5.45 -4.63
N THR A 242 -8.55 -5.84 -3.60
CA THR A 242 -8.22 -5.55 -2.19
C THR A 242 -8.20 -6.82 -1.37
N LEU A 243 -7.12 -7.06 -0.65
CA LEU A 243 -7.03 -8.05 0.42
C LEU A 243 -7.24 -7.34 1.76
N THR A 244 -8.19 -7.82 2.54
CA THR A 244 -8.44 -7.40 3.91
C THR A 244 -8.03 -8.50 4.86
N ALA A 245 -7.21 -8.17 5.84
CA ALA A 245 -6.84 -9.02 6.96
C ALA A 245 -7.50 -8.48 8.24
N THR A 246 -8.16 -9.34 9.00
CA THR A 246 -8.91 -8.95 10.21
C THR A 246 -8.47 -9.76 11.43
N ASP A 247 -8.24 -9.10 12.55
CA ASP A 247 -8.05 -9.74 13.84
C ASP A 247 -8.86 -9.03 14.94
N ALA A 248 -8.64 -9.40 16.20
CA ALA A 248 -9.37 -8.82 17.34
C ALA A 248 -9.05 -7.34 17.60
N VAL A 249 -7.93 -6.83 17.06
CA VAL A 249 -7.49 -5.44 17.21
C VAL A 249 -8.10 -4.58 16.10
N GLY A 250 -8.21 -5.11 14.89
CA GLY A 250 -8.87 -4.41 13.79
C GLY A 250 -8.58 -5.00 12.43
N THR A 251 -8.57 -4.14 11.42
CA THR A 251 -8.42 -4.51 10.00
C THR A 251 -7.22 -3.82 9.37
N GLY A 252 -6.50 -4.54 8.52
CA GLY A 252 -5.50 -4.00 7.61
C GLY A 252 -5.79 -4.41 6.18
N THR A 253 -5.43 -3.56 5.23
CA THR A 253 -5.71 -3.79 3.80
C THR A 253 -4.48 -3.57 2.93
N ASP A 254 -4.40 -4.33 1.85
CA ASP A 254 -3.49 -4.06 0.73
C ASP A 254 -4.32 -4.10 -0.57
N SER A 255 -3.99 -3.25 -1.52
CA SER A 255 -4.77 -3.09 -2.76
C SER A 255 -3.87 -2.98 -3.98
N ARG A 256 -4.31 -3.55 -5.09
CA ARG A 256 -3.63 -3.49 -6.39
C ARG A 256 -4.58 -3.09 -7.52
N PRO A 257 -4.14 -2.25 -8.47
CA PRO A 257 -4.92 -1.95 -9.66
C PRO A 257 -4.97 -3.17 -10.59
N VAL A 258 -6.11 -3.37 -11.21
CA VAL A 258 -6.37 -4.41 -12.21
C VAL A 258 -7.09 -3.77 -13.39
N THR A 259 -6.53 -3.86 -14.59
CA THR A 259 -7.17 -3.41 -15.83
C THR A 259 -7.78 -4.61 -16.54
N ILE A 260 -9.09 -4.55 -16.76
CA ILE A 260 -9.82 -5.54 -17.53
C ILE A 260 -9.95 -5.06 -18.97
N VAL A 261 -9.58 -5.92 -19.92
CA VAL A 261 -9.73 -5.68 -21.36
C VAL A 261 -10.83 -6.56 -21.94
N ALA A 262 -11.28 -6.20 -23.14
CA ALA A 262 -12.28 -6.99 -23.87
C ALA A 262 -11.79 -8.44 -24.08
N PRO A 263 -12.70 -9.43 -24.13
CA PRO A 263 -12.32 -10.80 -24.48
C PRO A 263 -11.75 -10.86 -25.91
N PRO A 264 -11.03 -11.93 -26.27
CA PRO A 264 -10.58 -12.14 -27.64
C PRO A 264 -11.75 -12.11 -28.62
N SER A 265 -11.57 -11.41 -29.73
CA SER A 265 -12.54 -11.40 -30.84
C SER A 265 -12.16 -12.45 -31.87
N LEU A 266 -13.17 -13.08 -32.48
CA LEU A 266 -13.01 -14.08 -33.54
C LEU A 266 -14.07 -13.81 -34.62
N THR A 267 -13.62 -13.74 -35.87
CA THR A 267 -14.49 -13.55 -37.04
C THR A 267 -14.11 -14.56 -38.12
N ILE A 268 -15.12 -15.17 -38.75
CA ILE A 268 -14.93 -16.01 -39.93
C ILE A 268 -15.74 -15.40 -41.06
N SER A 269 -15.10 -15.18 -42.20
CA SER A 269 -15.74 -14.74 -43.43
C SER A 269 -15.40 -15.72 -44.55
N HIS A 270 -16.18 -15.72 -45.63
CA HIS A 270 -15.94 -16.60 -46.76
C HIS A 270 -16.30 -15.91 -48.07
N SER A 271 -15.69 -16.35 -49.16
CA SER A 271 -15.99 -15.92 -50.52
C SER A 271 -15.93 -17.11 -51.48
N PRO A 272 -16.87 -17.23 -52.44
CA PRO A 272 -18.03 -16.35 -52.67
C PRO A 272 -19.08 -16.44 -51.56
N SER A 273 -19.87 -15.38 -51.34
CA SER A 273 -20.97 -15.38 -50.37
C SER A 273 -22.26 -15.94 -50.99
N GLY A 274 -22.97 -16.78 -50.24
CA GLY A 274 -24.25 -17.40 -50.65
C GLY A 274 -24.14 -18.90 -50.93
N ALA A 275 -25.29 -19.60 -50.94
CA ALA A 275 -25.36 -21.03 -51.23
C ALA A 275 -25.13 -21.28 -52.73
N THR A 276 -23.96 -21.80 -53.10
CA THR A 276 -23.67 -22.20 -54.49
C THR A 276 -23.96 -23.68 -54.66
N THR A 277 -24.89 -24.04 -55.56
CA THR A 277 -25.21 -25.44 -55.93
C THR A 277 -24.18 -26.06 -56.89
N THR A 278 -22.98 -25.49 -56.95
CA THR A 278 -21.91 -25.86 -57.88
C THR A 278 -20.69 -26.32 -57.10
N SER A 279 -20.11 -27.46 -57.50
CA SER A 279 -18.80 -27.94 -57.03
C SER A 279 -17.75 -26.86 -57.26
N GLY A 280 -17.50 -26.05 -56.23
CA GLY A 280 -16.65 -24.87 -56.30
C GLY A 280 -15.84 -24.73 -55.01
N SER A 281 -14.67 -24.14 -55.14
CA SER A 281 -13.81 -23.82 -54.01
C SER A 281 -14.35 -22.59 -53.26
N VAL A 282 -14.58 -22.73 -51.96
CA VAL A 282 -14.90 -21.62 -51.05
C VAL A 282 -13.64 -21.27 -50.27
N THR A 283 -13.25 -20.00 -50.30
CA THR A 283 -12.14 -19.50 -49.48
C THR A 283 -12.70 -18.90 -48.20
N PHE A 284 -12.22 -19.41 -47.07
CA PHE A 284 -12.51 -18.90 -45.74
C PHE A 284 -11.36 -18.03 -45.26
N THR A 285 -11.70 -16.94 -44.58
CA THR A 285 -10.77 -16.07 -43.87
C THR A 285 -11.14 -16.10 -42.40
N VAL A 286 -10.23 -16.58 -41.56
CA VAL A 286 -10.33 -16.59 -40.11
C VAL A 286 -9.49 -15.44 -39.57
N SER A 287 -10.11 -14.55 -38.79
CA SER A 287 -9.43 -13.43 -38.17
C SER A 287 -9.71 -13.42 -36.67
N ALA A 288 -8.69 -13.17 -35.86
CA ALA A 288 -8.81 -13.11 -34.42
C ALA A 288 -7.96 -11.97 -33.85
N ASP A 289 -8.38 -11.39 -32.74
CA ASP A 289 -7.64 -10.33 -32.06
C ASP A 289 -7.78 -10.41 -30.54
N SER A 290 -6.76 -9.96 -29.81
CA SER A 290 -6.73 -9.89 -28.35
C SER A 290 -5.78 -8.78 -27.90
N ALA A 291 -6.22 -8.05 -26.86
CA ALA A 291 -5.43 -6.97 -26.27
C ALA A 291 -4.22 -7.47 -25.45
N ILE A 292 -4.21 -8.73 -25.00
CA ILE A 292 -3.08 -9.34 -24.26
C ILE A 292 -2.34 -10.41 -25.08
N GLY A 293 -2.70 -10.59 -26.34
CA GLY A 293 -2.08 -11.54 -27.26
C GLY A 293 -2.86 -12.85 -27.39
N LEU A 294 -2.69 -13.51 -28.53
CA LEU A 294 -3.27 -14.82 -28.82
C LEU A 294 -2.19 -15.89 -28.69
N THR A 295 -2.50 -16.99 -28.00
CA THR A 295 -1.60 -18.17 -27.94
C THR A 295 -1.85 -19.13 -29.10
N SER A 296 -3.11 -19.30 -29.51
CA SER A 296 -3.47 -20.18 -30.62
C SER A 296 -4.80 -19.76 -31.23
N VAL A 297 -5.01 -20.13 -32.50
CA VAL A 297 -6.29 -20.05 -33.19
C VAL A 297 -6.55 -21.42 -33.81
N ALA A 298 -7.70 -21.99 -33.52
CA ALA A 298 -8.14 -23.27 -34.06
C ALA A 298 -9.44 -23.09 -34.83
N CYS A 299 -9.58 -23.84 -35.93
CA CYS A 299 -10.77 -23.85 -36.76
C CYS A 299 -11.11 -25.29 -37.13
N THR A 300 -12.38 -25.64 -37.06
CA THR A 300 -12.91 -26.90 -37.55
C THR A 300 -13.90 -26.64 -38.68
N LEU A 301 -13.87 -27.48 -39.69
CA LEU A 301 -14.85 -27.51 -40.77
C LEU A 301 -15.41 -28.92 -40.86
N ASP A 302 -16.73 -29.07 -40.79
CA ASP A 302 -17.42 -30.37 -40.85
C ASP A 302 -16.87 -31.41 -39.84
N SER A 303 -16.51 -30.95 -38.64
CA SER A 303 -15.88 -31.75 -37.56
C SER A 303 -14.43 -32.20 -37.82
N ALA A 304 -13.79 -31.73 -38.89
CA ALA A 304 -12.37 -31.95 -39.14
C ALA A 304 -11.56 -30.68 -38.79
N ASP A 305 -10.41 -30.88 -38.16
CA ASP A 305 -9.48 -29.79 -37.86
C ASP A 305 -8.90 -29.21 -39.16
N VAL A 306 -8.93 -27.89 -39.28
CA VAL A 306 -8.28 -27.15 -40.36
C VAL A 306 -6.89 -26.73 -39.90
N THR A 307 -5.86 -27.14 -40.64
CA THR A 307 -4.50 -26.69 -40.40
C THR A 307 -4.37 -25.21 -40.75
N LEU A 308 -4.34 -24.37 -39.73
CA LEU A 308 -4.07 -22.94 -39.87
C LEU A 308 -2.58 -22.63 -39.59
N PRO A 309 -2.02 -21.56 -40.18
CA PRO A 309 -0.70 -21.07 -39.82
C PRO A 309 -0.61 -20.77 -38.31
N PRO A 310 0.54 -21.03 -37.66
CA PRO A 310 0.72 -20.73 -36.25
C PRO A 310 0.58 -19.23 -35.98
N VAL A 311 0.13 -18.87 -34.77
CA VAL A 311 0.00 -17.47 -34.37
C VAL A 311 1.39 -16.86 -34.21
N SER A 312 1.68 -15.81 -34.97
CA SER A 312 2.93 -15.04 -34.89
C SER A 312 2.73 -13.60 -34.36
N GLY A 313 1.50 -13.21 -34.04
CA GLY A 313 1.16 -11.87 -33.54
C GLY A 313 -0.35 -11.64 -33.49
N THR A 314 -0.75 -10.49 -32.94
CA THR A 314 -2.12 -9.97 -32.94
C THR A 314 -2.17 -8.63 -33.69
N PRO A 315 -3.16 -8.41 -34.59
CA PRO A 315 -4.23 -9.33 -34.97
C PRO A 315 -3.74 -10.52 -35.82
N TYR A 316 -4.43 -11.65 -35.69
CA TYR A 316 -4.21 -12.86 -36.48
C TYR A 316 -5.15 -12.89 -37.68
N SER A 317 -4.64 -13.29 -38.86
CA SER A 317 -5.46 -13.54 -40.04
C SER A 317 -4.88 -14.68 -40.87
N ALA A 318 -5.72 -15.65 -41.21
CA ALA A 318 -5.36 -16.78 -42.06
C ALA A 318 -6.48 -17.11 -43.04
N THR A 319 -6.10 -17.61 -44.20
CA THR A 319 -7.04 -18.08 -45.22
C THR A 319 -6.80 -19.55 -45.53
N PHE A 320 -7.89 -20.27 -45.80
CA PHE A 320 -7.84 -21.63 -46.32
C PHE A 320 -8.99 -21.83 -47.31
N THR A 321 -8.83 -22.78 -48.21
CA THR A 321 -9.82 -23.10 -49.24
C THR A 321 -10.36 -24.50 -48.99
N ALA A 322 -11.68 -24.64 -49.00
CA ALA A 322 -12.35 -25.94 -48.98
C ALA A 322 -13.15 -26.13 -50.26
N THR A 323 -13.21 -27.35 -50.76
CA THR A 323 -14.04 -27.70 -51.93
C THR A 323 -15.08 -28.72 -51.48
N GLY A 324 -16.35 -28.33 -51.54
CA GLY A 324 -17.46 -29.24 -51.29
C GLY A 324 -17.78 -30.04 -52.56
N TYR A 325 -17.87 -31.36 -52.43
CA TYR A 325 -18.56 -32.19 -53.43
C TYR A 325 -20.02 -32.30 -52.99
N GLY A 326 -20.92 -31.73 -53.80
CA GLY A 326 -22.36 -31.98 -53.69
C GLY A 326 -22.72 -33.35 -54.26
#